data_AF-A0A849M3S9-F1
#
_entry.id   AF-A0A849M3S9-F1
#
_cell.length_a   1.000
_cell.length_b   1.000
_cell.length_c   1.000
_cell.angle_alpha   90.00
_cell.angle_beta   90.00
_cell.angle_gamma   90.00
#
_symmetry.space_group_name_H-M   'P 1'
#
loop_
_entity.id
_entity.type
_entity.pdbx_description
1 polymer ?
#
loop_
_entity_poly.entity_id
_entity_poly.type
_entity_poly.pdbx_seq_one_letter_code
_entity_poly.pdbx_strand_id
1 'polypeptide(L)'
;MSLVLPIASISIVGIILIYVLINTILRKIIYIPHIPNTKTPNDFSITFDEHFLKTESTKKIQLWDLNPNSEKTIILAVHGWSRSADSLLPLLAGINNEAHVFVLNTRNHGKSDSEKDLSIAKYKDDIKIAIEFIKNKNKNEDIILLGHSFGAATVLEMGHLDNSVSGLILLSLFADGEKLIRRQFEQKKIPKQLIDSLVKSIEFKNGEKLSRVAPKDIIGQVKIPILMIHGKKDKSVSENDFNDLKMQLNEDSKAIILEHEDHVSVLDNNKASSEISIFIKDQFESEFIFNPAFLKKVD
;
A
#
# COMPACT_ATOMS: atom_id res chain seq x y z
N MET A 1 38.46 23.99 38.77
CA MET A 1 37.65 24.04 37.53
C MET A 1 38.05 22.97 36.49
N SER A 2 38.85 21.94 36.84
CA SER A 2 39.48 21.03 35.87
C SER A 2 38.91 19.59 35.80
N LEU A 3 38.14 19.12 36.80
CA LEU A 3 37.50 17.78 36.77
C LEU A 3 36.01 17.80 36.36
N VAL A 4 35.36 18.96 36.39
CA VAL A 4 33.92 19.08 36.07
C VAL A 4 33.66 18.91 34.56
N LEU A 5 34.54 19.44 33.70
CA LEU A 5 34.46 19.29 32.25
C LEU A 5 34.55 17.83 31.75
N PRO A 6 35.51 16.99 32.19
CA PRO A 6 35.58 15.60 31.76
C PRO A 6 34.41 14.75 32.28
N ILE A 7 33.94 14.98 33.51
CA ILE A 7 32.77 14.26 34.07
C ILE A 7 31.49 14.62 33.30
N ALA A 8 31.26 15.92 33.04
CA ALA A 8 30.11 16.37 32.24
C ALA A 8 30.15 15.80 30.80
N SER A 9 31.34 15.71 30.21
CA SER A 9 31.52 15.14 28.86
C SER A 9 31.23 13.64 28.82
N ILE A 10 31.68 12.87 29.82
CA ILE A 10 31.38 11.44 29.94
C ILE A 10 29.88 11.21 30.13
N SER A 11 29.21 12.04 30.93
CA SER A 11 27.75 11.96 31.11
C SER A 11 26.99 12.27 29.82
N ILE A 12 27.41 13.27 29.05
CA ILE A 12 26.78 13.60 27.75
C ILE A 12 26.96 12.45 26.76
N VAL A 13 28.17 11.89 26.63
CA VAL A 13 28.44 10.74 25.76
C VAL A 13 27.60 9.54 26.18
N GLY A 14 27.51 9.26 27.48
CA GLY A 14 26.66 8.18 28.00
C GLY A 14 25.18 8.36 27.65
N ILE A 15 24.64 9.57 27.78
CA ILE A 15 23.25 9.90 27.41
C ILE A 15 23.04 9.71 25.90
N ILE A 16 23.97 10.17 25.07
CA ILE A 16 23.89 9.99 23.61
C ILE A 16 23.92 8.49 23.25
N LEU A 17 24.80 7.71 23.86
CA LEU A 17 24.89 6.27 23.61
C LEU A 17 23.60 5.55 24.01
N ILE A 18 23.02 5.89 25.17
CA ILE A 18 21.72 5.35 25.61
C ILE A 18 20.62 5.76 24.63
N TYR A 19 20.61 7.00 24.17
CA TYR A 19 19.66 7.49 23.18
C TYR A 19 19.76 6.73 21.85
N VAL A 20 20.98 6.53 21.33
CA VAL A 20 21.24 5.76 20.11
C VAL A 20 20.81 4.30 20.29
N LEU A 21 21.14 3.70 21.44
CA LEU A 21 20.76 2.33 21.76
C LEU A 21 19.24 2.15 21.79
N ILE A 22 18.52 3.04 22.49
CA ILE A 22 17.06 3.00 22.57
C ILE A 22 16.44 3.15 21.18
N ASN A 23 16.88 4.14 20.38
CA ASN A 23 16.36 4.31 19.02
C ASN A 23 16.66 3.09 18.13
N THR A 24 17.81 2.45 18.30
CA THR A 24 18.16 1.23 17.56
C THR A 24 17.22 0.08 17.92
N ILE A 25 16.92 -0.10 19.21
CA ILE A 25 15.96 -1.10 19.69
C ILE A 25 14.55 -0.81 19.14
N LEU A 26 14.09 0.45 19.21
CA LEU A 26 12.78 0.85 18.72
C LEU A 26 12.65 0.67 17.20
N ARG A 27 13.70 0.99 16.43
CA ARG A 27 13.73 0.72 14.99
C ARG A 27 13.65 -0.76 14.67
N LYS A 28 14.25 -1.62 15.50
CA LYS A 28 14.15 -3.08 15.33
C LYS A 28 12.70 -3.60 15.50
N ILE A 29 11.82 -2.86 16.19
CA ILE A 29 10.40 -3.21 16.33
C ILE A 29 9.62 -2.97 15.04
N ILE A 30 9.98 -1.95 14.26
CA ILE A 30 9.34 -1.62 12.97
C ILE A 30 10.10 -2.20 11.77
N TYR A 31 11.31 -2.72 11.98
CA TYR A 31 12.10 -3.39 10.96
C TYR A 31 11.38 -4.64 10.45
N ILE A 32 11.29 -4.75 9.13
CA ILE A 32 10.77 -5.94 8.47
C ILE A 32 11.96 -6.82 8.05
N PRO A 33 12.10 -8.03 8.63
CA PRO A 33 12.99 -9.03 8.04
C PRO A 33 12.43 -9.46 6.68
N HIS A 34 13.24 -10.16 5.88
CA HIS A 34 12.73 -10.68 4.61
C HIS A 34 11.53 -11.63 4.85
N ILE A 35 10.41 -11.36 4.16
CA ILE A 35 9.16 -12.13 4.29
C ILE A 35 8.96 -12.94 3.00
N PRO A 36 9.09 -14.28 3.05
CA PRO A 36 8.87 -15.11 1.88
C PRO A 36 7.38 -15.22 1.57
N ASN A 37 7.05 -15.48 0.31
CA ASN A 37 5.72 -15.95 -0.04
C ASN A 37 5.51 -17.34 0.56
N THR A 38 4.35 -17.58 1.16
CA THR A 38 3.91 -18.88 1.67
C THR A 38 3.02 -19.63 0.68
N LYS A 39 2.38 -18.91 -0.23
CA LYS A 39 1.58 -19.43 -1.35
C LYS A 39 2.02 -18.77 -2.66
N THR A 40 1.57 -19.35 -3.76
CA THR A 40 1.75 -18.87 -5.12
C THR A 40 0.38 -18.81 -5.82
N PRO A 41 0.26 -18.14 -6.98
CA PRO A 41 -1.01 -18.13 -7.72
C PRO A 41 -1.50 -19.53 -8.10
N ASN A 42 -0.61 -20.51 -8.28
CA ASN A 42 -0.97 -21.90 -8.54
C ASN A 42 -1.83 -22.52 -7.42
N ASP A 43 -1.63 -22.12 -6.16
CA ASP A 43 -2.42 -22.61 -5.01
C ASP A 43 -3.91 -22.18 -5.09
N PHE A 44 -4.20 -21.22 -5.98
CA PHE A 44 -5.54 -20.71 -6.27
C PHE A 44 -6.03 -21.09 -7.67
N SER A 45 -5.33 -22.02 -8.35
CA SER A 45 -5.60 -22.42 -9.74
C SER A 45 -5.52 -21.27 -10.75
N ILE A 46 -4.66 -20.28 -10.48
CA ILE A 46 -4.43 -19.13 -11.36
C ILE A 46 -3.13 -19.35 -12.13
N THR A 47 -3.20 -19.30 -13.46
CA THR A 47 -2.01 -19.29 -14.32
C THR A 47 -1.29 -17.96 -14.20
N PHE A 48 0.04 -17.97 -14.14
CA PHE A 48 0.81 -16.73 -13.99
C PHE A 48 2.20 -16.81 -14.62
N ASP A 49 2.71 -15.65 -15.03
CA ASP A 49 4.12 -15.42 -15.34
C ASP A 49 4.83 -14.77 -14.14
N GLU A 50 6.11 -15.07 -13.95
CA GLU A 50 6.96 -14.45 -12.93
C GLU A 50 8.02 -13.56 -13.60
N HIS A 51 8.02 -12.28 -13.26
CA HIS A 51 8.97 -11.29 -13.76
C HIS A 51 9.87 -10.77 -12.63
N PHE A 52 11.10 -10.39 -13.00
CA PHE A 52 12.08 -9.77 -12.10
C PHE A 52 12.53 -8.43 -12.67
N LEU A 53 12.00 -7.36 -12.11
CA LEU A 53 12.25 -5.99 -12.54
C LEU A 53 13.53 -5.48 -11.87
N LYS A 54 14.36 -4.75 -12.63
CA LYS A 54 15.60 -4.17 -12.08
C LYS A 54 15.35 -2.75 -11.62
N THR A 55 15.79 -2.44 -10.40
CA THR A 55 15.86 -1.07 -9.89
C THR A 55 17.10 -0.35 -10.43
N GLU A 56 17.15 0.98 -10.30
CA GLU A 56 18.35 1.77 -10.61
C GLU A 56 19.59 1.28 -9.83
N SER A 57 19.38 0.77 -8.62
CA SER A 57 20.41 0.17 -7.76
C SER A 57 20.70 -1.31 -8.06
N THR A 58 20.28 -1.82 -9.23
CA THR A 58 20.44 -3.22 -9.71
C THR A 58 19.70 -4.29 -8.90
N LYS A 59 18.90 -3.91 -7.91
CA LYS A 59 18.09 -4.84 -7.13
C LYS A 59 16.97 -5.42 -7.98
N LYS A 60 16.58 -6.66 -7.71
CA LYS A 60 15.50 -7.36 -8.37
C LYS A 60 14.21 -7.28 -7.56
N ILE A 61 13.11 -6.94 -8.23
CA ILE A 61 11.77 -6.87 -7.67
C ILE A 61 10.91 -7.90 -8.39
N GLN A 62 10.32 -8.83 -7.65
CA GLN A 62 9.44 -9.85 -8.16
C GLN A 62 8.05 -9.27 -8.45
N LEU A 63 7.54 -9.55 -9.63
CA LEU A 63 6.18 -9.23 -10.07
C LEU A 63 5.54 -10.51 -10.61
N TRP A 64 4.36 -10.85 -10.10
CA TRP A 64 3.51 -11.87 -10.72
C TRP A 64 2.54 -11.21 -11.70
N ASP A 65 2.39 -11.81 -12.86
CA ASP A 65 1.41 -11.43 -13.89
C ASP A 65 0.39 -12.56 -13.99
N LEU A 66 -0.83 -12.32 -13.49
CA LEU A 66 -1.89 -13.31 -13.41
C LEU A 66 -2.70 -13.30 -14.71
N ASN A 67 -2.84 -14.48 -15.32
CA ASN A 67 -3.44 -14.67 -16.65
C ASN A 67 -2.81 -13.74 -17.71
N PRO A 68 -1.53 -13.94 -18.07
CA PRO A 68 -0.74 -12.99 -18.88
C PRO A 68 -1.26 -12.71 -20.30
N ASN A 69 -2.32 -13.40 -20.74
CA ASN A 69 -3.00 -13.19 -22.03
C ASN A 69 -4.34 -12.45 -21.88
N SER A 70 -4.65 -11.90 -20.71
CA SER A 70 -5.86 -11.11 -20.48
C SER A 70 -5.71 -9.73 -21.12
N GLU A 71 -6.76 -9.26 -21.81
CA GLU A 71 -6.85 -7.91 -22.39
C GLU A 71 -7.86 -7.04 -21.60
N LYS A 72 -8.05 -7.37 -20.31
CA LYS A 72 -8.97 -6.67 -19.40
C LYS A 72 -8.26 -5.55 -18.68
N THR A 73 -9.04 -4.65 -18.10
CA THR A 73 -8.58 -3.58 -17.20
C THR A 73 -7.47 -4.04 -16.27
N ILE A 74 -6.37 -3.29 -16.25
CA ILE A 74 -5.16 -3.66 -15.51
C ILE A 74 -5.27 -3.24 -14.06
N ILE A 75 -4.93 -4.15 -13.15
CA ILE A 75 -4.74 -3.87 -11.73
C ILE A 75 -3.31 -4.18 -11.33
N LEU A 76 -2.61 -3.22 -10.73
CA LEU A 76 -1.37 -3.46 -10.00
C LEU A 76 -1.65 -3.48 -8.49
N ALA A 77 -1.51 -4.67 -7.90
CA ALA A 77 -1.80 -4.95 -6.51
C ALA A 77 -0.53 -4.92 -5.63
N VAL A 78 -0.59 -4.20 -4.50
CA VAL A 78 0.54 -3.92 -3.60
C VAL A 78 0.19 -4.27 -2.16
N HIS A 79 1.00 -5.13 -1.55
CA HIS A 79 0.78 -5.64 -0.20
C HIS A 79 1.14 -4.62 0.91
N GLY A 80 0.70 -4.90 2.13
CA GLY A 80 1.03 -4.11 3.33
C GLY A 80 2.42 -4.40 3.92
N TRP A 81 2.79 -3.63 4.96
CA TRP A 81 4.14 -3.62 5.57
C TRP A 81 4.64 -5.02 5.99
N SER A 82 3.84 -5.81 6.72
CA SER A 82 4.28 -7.11 7.26
C SER A 82 3.70 -8.31 6.51
N ARG A 83 3.45 -8.16 5.22
CA ARG A 83 2.84 -9.17 4.33
C ARG A 83 3.59 -9.21 3.00
N SER A 84 3.43 -10.28 2.23
CA SER A 84 3.93 -10.42 0.86
C SER A 84 2.78 -10.48 -0.15
N ALA A 85 3.08 -10.50 -1.45
CA ALA A 85 2.09 -10.55 -2.53
C ALA A 85 1.06 -11.68 -2.37
N ASP A 86 1.48 -12.83 -1.85
CA ASP A 86 0.62 -13.99 -1.62
C ASP A 86 -0.57 -13.71 -0.69
N SER A 87 -0.46 -12.71 0.20
CA SER A 87 -1.55 -12.30 1.08
C SER A 87 -2.75 -11.68 0.35
N LEU A 88 -2.56 -11.20 -0.89
CA LEU A 88 -3.62 -10.62 -1.71
C LEU A 88 -4.30 -11.68 -2.58
N LEU A 89 -3.69 -12.84 -2.79
CA LEU A 89 -4.20 -13.85 -3.72
C LEU A 89 -5.63 -14.33 -3.45
N PRO A 90 -6.10 -14.51 -2.19
CA PRO A 90 -7.50 -14.91 -1.96
C PRO A 90 -8.50 -13.89 -2.52
N LEU A 91 -8.29 -12.59 -2.25
CA LEU A 91 -9.07 -11.50 -2.84
C LEU A 91 -8.95 -11.46 -4.36
N LEU A 92 -7.71 -11.56 -4.87
CA LEU A 92 -7.45 -11.43 -6.31
C LEU A 92 -8.00 -12.61 -7.11
N ALA A 93 -8.06 -13.80 -6.53
CA ALA A 93 -8.73 -14.96 -7.12
C ALA A 93 -10.22 -14.69 -7.39
N GLY A 94 -10.88 -13.94 -6.49
CA GLY A 94 -12.28 -13.55 -6.64
C GLY A 94 -12.55 -12.58 -7.79
N ILE A 95 -11.53 -11.87 -8.28
CA ILE A 95 -11.63 -10.90 -9.39
C ILE A 95 -10.81 -11.29 -10.63
N ASN A 96 -10.19 -12.47 -10.62
CA ASN A 96 -9.25 -12.93 -11.66
C ASN A 96 -9.88 -13.01 -13.06
N ASN A 97 -11.21 -13.14 -13.12
CA ASN A 97 -11.98 -13.15 -14.36
C ASN A 97 -12.50 -11.76 -14.77
N GLU A 98 -12.21 -10.70 -14.04
CA GLU A 98 -12.72 -9.35 -14.30
C GLU A 98 -11.58 -8.37 -14.62
N ALA A 99 -10.33 -8.70 -14.29
CA ALA A 99 -9.18 -7.83 -14.52
C ALA A 99 -7.93 -8.61 -14.94
N HIS A 100 -7.02 -7.92 -15.64
CA HIS A 100 -5.64 -8.38 -15.81
C HIS A 100 -4.81 -7.92 -14.60
N VAL A 101 -4.37 -8.86 -13.76
CA VAL A 101 -3.83 -8.51 -12.44
C VAL A 101 -2.33 -8.75 -12.37
N PHE A 102 -1.58 -7.73 -11.98
CA PHE A 102 -0.19 -7.82 -11.57
C PHE A 102 -0.08 -7.72 -10.05
N VAL A 103 0.75 -8.55 -9.41
CA VAL A 103 0.94 -8.56 -7.96
C VAL A 103 2.41 -8.34 -7.63
N LEU A 104 2.69 -7.20 -6.99
CA LEU A 104 4.05 -6.77 -6.68
C LEU A 104 4.51 -7.30 -5.33
N ASN A 105 5.66 -7.98 -5.30
CA ASN A 105 6.43 -8.14 -4.08
C ASN A 105 7.43 -6.98 -3.98
N THR A 106 7.21 -6.06 -3.06
CA THR A 106 8.17 -4.95 -2.82
C THR A 106 9.49 -5.47 -2.25
N ARG A 107 10.53 -4.63 -2.15
CA ARG A 107 11.81 -5.01 -1.50
C ARG A 107 11.57 -5.65 -0.13
N ASN A 108 12.42 -6.61 0.25
CA ASN A 108 12.27 -7.52 1.40
C ASN A 108 11.13 -8.54 1.33
N HIS A 109 10.32 -8.61 0.28
CA HIS A 109 9.18 -9.53 0.23
C HIS A 109 9.29 -10.51 -0.93
N GLY A 110 8.72 -11.71 -0.75
CA GLY A 110 8.72 -12.75 -1.78
C GLY A 110 10.13 -13.12 -2.25
N LYS A 111 10.38 -13.04 -3.56
CA LYS A 111 11.71 -13.23 -4.15
C LYS A 111 12.41 -11.92 -4.51
N SER A 112 11.91 -10.79 -4.02
CA SER A 112 12.56 -9.48 -4.19
C SER A 112 13.77 -9.33 -3.29
N ASP A 113 14.77 -8.60 -3.77
CA ASP A 113 16.00 -8.33 -3.04
C ASP A 113 15.72 -7.50 -1.77
N SER A 114 16.60 -7.68 -0.79
CA SER A 114 16.47 -7.00 0.49
C SER A 114 16.87 -5.52 0.45
N GLU A 115 16.26 -4.74 1.32
CA GLU A 115 16.56 -3.36 1.65
C GLU A 115 16.63 -3.19 3.17
N LYS A 116 17.61 -2.43 3.65
CA LYS A 116 17.74 -2.22 5.10
C LYS A 116 16.63 -1.33 5.65
N ASP A 117 16.19 -0.38 4.81
CA ASP A 117 15.39 0.75 5.23
C ASP A 117 14.21 0.97 4.30
N LEU A 118 13.20 0.12 4.46
CA LEU A 118 11.93 0.31 3.77
C LEU A 118 11.24 1.59 4.23
N SER A 119 10.52 2.20 3.30
CA SER A 119 9.73 3.41 3.50
C SER A 119 8.68 3.52 2.40
N ILE A 120 7.75 4.47 2.53
CA ILE A 120 6.78 4.78 1.46
C ILE A 120 7.53 5.13 0.17
N ALA A 121 8.56 5.98 0.24
CA ALA A 121 9.39 6.31 -0.92
C ALA A 121 9.99 5.07 -1.60
N LYS A 122 10.43 4.08 -0.84
CA LYS A 122 10.95 2.82 -1.42
C LYS A 122 9.86 1.95 -2.05
N TYR A 123 8.66 1.91 -1.46
CA TYR A 123 7.52 1.26 -2.10
C TYR A 123 7.13 1.99 -3.39
N LYS A 124 7.13 3.33 -3.40
CA LYS A 124 6.87 4.14 -4.61
C LYS A 124 7.87 3.84 -5.72
N ASP A 125 9.17 3.75 -5.39
CA ASP A 125 10.21 3.36 -6.36
C ASP A 125 9.86 2.00 -7.00
N ASP A 126 9.47 1.02 -6.19
CA ASP A 126 9.14 -0.34 -6.66
C ASP A 126 7.86 -0.36 -7.50
N ILE A 127 6.82 0.39 -7.10
CA ILE A 127 5.56 0.54 -7.84
C ILE A 127 5.80 1.22 -9.18
N LYS A 128 6.61 2.30 -9.21
CA LYS A 128 6.91 3.04 -10.44
C LYS A 128 7.58 2.13 -11.48
N ILE A 129 8.54 1.30 -11.07
CA ILE A 129 9.19 0.33 -11.96
C ILE A 129 8.19 -0.70 -12.48
N ALA A 130 7.25 -1.16 -11.64
CA ALA A 130 6.18 -2.06 -12.06
C ALA A 130 5.22 -1.41 -13.06
N ILE A 131 4.80 -0.17 -12.83
CA ILE A 131 3.99 0.62 -13.77
C ILE A 131 4.71 0.76 -15.12
N GLU A 132 5.99 1.12 -15.12
CA GLU A 132 6.79 1.24 -16.36
C GLU A 132 6.89 -0.09 -17.10
N PHE A 133 7.10 -1.21 -16.39
CA PHE A 133 7.10 -2.54 -16.99
C PHE A 133 5.74 -2.87 -17.63
N ILE A 134 4.65 -2.65 -16.90
CA ILE A 134 3.28 -2.91 -17.36
C ILE A 134 2.98 -2.09 -18.62
N LYS A 135 3.23 -0.78 -18.61
CA LYS A 135 2.97 0.10 -19.77
C LYS A 135 3.79 -0.28 -21.01
N ASN A 136 4.98 -0.85 -20.82
CA ASN A 136 5.80 -1.35 -21.93
C ASN A 136 5.25 -2.67 -22.50
N LYS A 137 4.67 -3.53 -21.65
CA LYS A 137 4.05 -4.79 -22.04
C LYS A 137 2.66 -4.59 -22.66
N ASN A 138 1.84 -3.74 -22.05
CA ASN A 138 0.45 -3.43 -22.38
C ASN A 138 0.36 -1.96 -22.82
N LYS A 139 0.38 -1.73 -24.14
CA LYS A 139 0.33 -0.35 -24.67
C LYS A 139 -1.10 0.20 -24.59
N ASN A 140 -1.24 1.38 -24.00
CA ASN A 140 -2.47 2.20 -23.95
C ASN A 140 -3.58 1.66 -23.05
N GLU A 141 -3.24 1.03 -21.92
CA GLU A 141 -4.23 0.61 -20.92
C GLU A 141 -4.14 1.47 -19.65
N ASP A 142 -5.30 1.87 -19.15
CA ASP A 142 -5.49 2.50 -17.86
C ASP A 142 -5.10 1.54 -16.73
N ILE A 143 -4.36 2.02 -15.74
CA ILE A 143 -3.91 1.20 -14.60
C ILE A 143 -4.68 1.59 -13.35
N ILE A 144 -5.34 0.61 -12.74
CA ILE A 144 -5.88 0.72 -11.39
C ILE A 144 -4.81 0.26 -10.40
N LEU A 145 -4.55 1.04 -9.35
CA LEU A 145 -3.70 0.59 -8.26
C LEU A 145 -4.54 0.06 -7.10
N LEU A 146 -4.25 -1.16 -6.66
CA LEU A 146 -4.84 -1.76 -5.47
C LEU A 146 -3.79 -1.86 -4.38
N GLY A 147 -4.08 -1.34 -3.18
CA GLY A 147 -3.16 -1.40 -2.06
C GLY A 147 -3.81 -1.85 -0.77
N HIS A 148 -3.06 -2.58 0.06
CA HIS A 148 -3.46 -2.94 1.43
C HIS A 148 -2.62 -2.19 2.47
N SER A 149 -3.27 -1.54 3.43
CA SER A 149 -2.63 -0.91 4.59
C SER A 149 -1.51 0.07 4.18
N PHE A 150 -0.24 -0.26 4.43
CA PHE A 150 0.90 0.54 3.95
C PHE A 150 1.00 0.61 2.42
N GLY A 151 0.64 -0.48 1.73
CA GLY A 151 0.48 -0.48 0.28
C GLY A 151 -0.63 0.46 -0.16
N ALA A 152 -1.76 0.53 0.56
CA ALA A 152 -2.87 1.45 0.27
C ALA A 152 -2.42 2.92 0.35
N ALA A 153 -1.67 3.28 1.39
CA ALA A 153 -1.15 4.64 1.54
C ALA A 153 -0.17 4.99 0.40
N THR A 154 0.65 4.03 -0.01
CA THR A 154 1.63 4.24 -1.08
C THR A 154 0.95 4.38 -2.45
N VAL A 155 -0.02 3.52 -2.77
CA VAL A 155 -0.74 3.62 -4.06
C VAL A 155 -1.61 4.88 -4.13
N LEU A 156 -2.15 5.36 -3.00
CA LEU A 156 -2.84 6.65 -2.93
C LEU A 156 -1.89 7.79 -3.33
N GLU A 157 -0.69 7.80 -2.78
CA GLU A 157 0.31 8.82 -3.13
C GLU A 157 0.74 8.69 -4.60
N MET A 158 0.87 7.47 -5.12
CA MET A 158 1.15 7.25 -6.54
C MET A 158 0.02 7.75 -7.44
N GLY A 159 -1.25 7.44 -7.12
CA GLY A 159 -2.40 7.93 -7.90
C GLY A 159 -2.62 9.43 -7.80
N HIS A 160 -2.07 10.09 -6.79
CA HIS A 160 -2.02 11.55 -6.71
C HIS A 160 -0.94 12.16 -7.63
N LEU A 161 0.15 11.45 -7.88
CA LEU A 161 1.35 11.97 -8.57
C LEU A 161 1.51 11.48 -10.01
N ASP A 162 0.99 10.32 -10.36
CA ASP A 162 1.17 9.66 -11.66
C ASP A 162 -0.14 9.67 -12.45
N ASN A 163 -0.18 10.49 -13.50
CA ASN A 163 -1.35 10.66 -14.38
C ASN A 163 -1.70 9.41 -15.21
N SER A 164 -0.89 8.35 -15.16
CA SER A 164 -1.24 7.07 -15.80
C SER A 164 -1.99 6.09 -14.90
N VAL A 165 -2.24 6.50 -13.65
CA VAL A 165 -3.15 5.79 -12.75
C VAL A 165 -4.56 6.34 -12.97
N SER A 166 -5.51 5.44 -13.24
CA SER A 166 -6.87 5.82 -13.63
C SER A 166 -7.91 5.46 -12.57
N GLY A 167 -7.53 4.67 -11.56
CA GLY A 167 -8.37 4.36 -10.40
C GLY A 167 -7.57 3.83 -9.21
N LEU A 168 -8.16 3.90 -8.03
CA LEU A 168 -7.55 3.40 -6.78
C LEU A 168 -8.48 2.46 -6.02
N ILE A 169 -7.95 1.36 -5.52
CA ILE A 169 -8.62 0.45 -4.59
C ILE A 169 -7.80 0.41 -3.28
N LEU A 170 -8.36 0.93 -2.21
CA LEU A 170 -7.67 1.20 -0.95
C LEU A 170 -8.25 0.32 0.17
N LEU A 171 -7.52 -0.74 0.53
CA LEU A 171 -7.93 -1.71 1.55
C LEU A 171 -7.30 -1.38 2.89
N SER A 172 -8.10 -1.19 3.94
CA SER A 172 -7.64 -0.88 5.30
C SER A 172 -6.64 0.29 5.38
N LEU A 173 -6.92 1.36 4.61
CA LEU A 173 -6.11 2.59 4.60
C LEU A 173 -6.21 3.34 5.94
N PHE A 174 -5.06 3.69 6.52
CA PHE A 174 -4.98 4.58 7.67
C PHE A 174 -5.03 6.06 7.26
N ALA A 175 -5.52 6.94 8.14
CA ALA A 175 -5.57 8.37 7.88
C ALA A 175 -4.20 9.07 8.08
N ASP A 176 -3.40 8.59 9.03
CA ASP A 176 -2.13 9.23 9.44
C ASP A 176 -1.12 8.19 9.96
N GLY A 177 0.03 8.10 9.28
CA GLY A 177 1.07 7.13 9.62
C GLY A 177 1.77 7.41 10.95
N GLU A 178 1.88 8.67 11.35
CA GLU A 178 2.45 9.03 12.66
C GLU A 178 1.51 8.58 13.78
N LYS A 179 0.20 8.88 13.65
CA LYS A 179 -0.81 8.42 14.62
C LYS A 179 -0.84 6.90 14.71
N LEU A 180 -0.72 6.20 13.57
CA LEU A 180 -0.65 4.75 13.53
C LEU A 180 0.53 4.21 14.35
N ILE A 181 1.74 4.73 14.11
CA ILE A 181 2.94 4.35 14.86
C ILE A 181 2.75 4.63 16.35
N ARG A 182 2.28 5.83 16.70
CA ARG A 182 2.06 6.22 18.11
C ARG A 182 1.11 5.24 18.80
N ARG A 183 -0.03 4.94 18.19
CA ARG A 183 -1.01 4.01 18.75
C ARG A 183 -0.44 2.62 18.98
N GLN A 184 0.32 2.09 18.03
CA GLN A 184 0.94 0.77 18.17
C GLN A 184 1.95 0.71 19.31
N PHE A 185 2.76 1.77 19.49
CA PHE A 185 3.76 1.82 20.56
C PHE A 185 3.16 2.14 21.94
N GLU A 186 2.12 2.97 21.99
CA GLU A 186 1.36 3.24 23.21
C GLU A 186 0.63 1.99 23.73
N GLN A 187 0.08 1.16 22.84
CA GLN A 187 -0.48 -0.15 23.21
C GLN A 187 0.56 -1.08 23.83
N LYS A 188 1.84 -0.94 23.44
CA LYS A 188 2.98 -1.65 24.05
C LYS A 188 3.53 -0.97 25.31
N LYS A 189 2.83 0.06 25.82
CA LYS A 189 3.20 0.85 27.01
C LYS A 189 4.58 1.52 26.89
N ILE A 190 5.01 1.87 25.68
CA ILE A 190 6.27 2.58 25.45
C ILE A 190 6.08 4.07 25.82
N PRO A 191 7.00 4.68 26.58
CA PRO A 191 6.92 6.11 26.94
C PRO A 191 6.85 7.05 25.74
N LYS A 192 6.01 8.08 25.80
CA LYS A 192 5.77 9.03 24.70
C LYS A 192 7.04 9.69 24.17
N GLN A 193 7.97 10.06 25.05
CA GLN A 193 9.23 10.70 24.67
C GLN A 193 10.10 9.78 23.78
N LEU A 194 10.04 8.47 24.01
CA LEU A 194 10.75 7.49 23.19
C LEU A 194 10.08 7.31 21.82
N ILE A 195 8.76 7.38 21.78
CA ILE A 195 7.99 7.38 20.52
C ILE A 195 8.30 8.65 19.71
N ASP A 196 8.31 9.83 20.34
CA ASP A 196 8.68 11.09 19.68
C ASP A 196 10.07 11.03 19.08
N SER A 197 11.01 10.45 19.82
CA SER A 197 12.37 10.20 19.35
C SER A 197 12.39 9.29 18.13
N LEU A 198 11.64 8.17 18.16
CA LEU A 198 11.53 7.24 17.05
C LEU A 198 10.96 7.92 15.80
N VAL A 199 9.85 8.65 15.93
CA VAL A 199 9.21 9.39 14.83
C VAL A 199 10.20 10.36 14.20
N LYS A 200 10.85 11.22 14.99
CA LYS A 200 11.90 12.14 14.48
C LYS A 200 13.04 11.39 13.80
N SER A 201 13.42 10.24 14.34
CA SER A 201 14.43 9.35 13.76
C SER A 201 14.03 8.83 12.37
N ILE A 202 12.76 8.49 12.18
CA ILE A 202 12.20 8.03 10.90
C ILE A 202 12.14 9.21 9.93
N GLU A 203 11.59 10.35 10.34
CA GLU A 203 11.48 11.55 9.51
C GLU A 203 12.83 12.06 9.04
N PHE A 204 13.82 12.16 9.94
CA PHE A 204 15.18 12.56 9.60
C PHE A 204 15.80 11.63 8.56
N LYS A 205 15.54 10.32 8.66
CA LYS A 205 16.08 9.33 7.75
C LYS A 205 15.40 9.35 6.38
N ASN A 206 14.08 9.55 6.37
CA ASN A 206 13.30 9.63 5.14
C ASN A 206 13.47 11.00 4.45
N GLY A 207 14.00 12.00 5.15
CA GLY A 207 14.10 13.37 4.66
C GLY A 207 12.75 14.10 4.60
N GLU A 208 11.70 13.51 5.17
CA GLU A 208 10.33 14.00 5.07
C GLU A 208 9.54 13.72 6.34
N LYS A 209 8.62 14.64 6.68
CA LYS A 209 7.72 14.48 7.82
C LYS A 209 6.62 13.50 7.49
N LEU A 210 6.31 12.58 8.41
CA LEU A 210 5.22 11.61 8.21
C LEU A 210 3.86 12.29 8.04
N SER A 211 3.68 13.43 8.70
CA SER A 211 2.50 14.27 8.57
C SER A 211 2.33 14.93 7.20
N ARG A 212 3.39 15.05 6.38
CA ARG A 212 3.28 15.65 5.03
C ARG A 212 2.78 14.68 3.97
N VAL A 213 2.95 13.38 4.21
CA VAL A 213 2.52 12.30 3.32
C VAL A 213 1.37 11.51 3.94
N ALA A 214 0.61 12.13 4.85
CA ALA A 214 -0.50 11.48 5.50
C ALA A 214 -1.67 11.31 4.51
N PRO A 215 -2.26 10.12 4.39
CA PRO A 215 -3.38 9.87 3.47
C PRO A 215 -4.54 10.87 3.60
N LYS A 216 -4.84 11.32 4.82
CA LYS A 216 -5.89 12.33 5.09
C LYS A 216 -5.64 13.67 4.42
N ASP A 217 -4.40 14.01 4.10
CA ASP A 217 -4.03 15.28 3.49
C ASP A 217 -3.96 15.16 1.96
N ILE A 218 -3.96 13.92 1.42
CA ILE A 218 -3.83 13.62 -0.01
C ILE A 218 -5.18 13.26 -0.63
N ILE A 219 -6.00 12.47 0.07
CA ILE A 219 -7.15 11.77 -0.55
C ILE A 219 -8.16 12.72 -1.22
N GLY A 220 -8.46 13.88 -0.62
CA GLY A 220 -9.38 14.87 -1.21
C GLY A 220 -8.82 15.62 -2.42
N GLN A 221 -7.53 15.48 -2.72
CA GLN A 221 -6.89 16.08 -3.88
C GLN A 221 -6.93 15.15 -5.10
N VAL A 222 -7.19 13.86 -4.91
CA VAL A 222 -7.22 12.86 -5.97
C VAL A 222 -8.51 12.98 -6.79
N LYS A 223 -8.36 13.05 -8.12
CA LYS A 223 -9.47 13.27 -9.07
C LYS A 223 -9.98 12.01 -9.74
N ILE A 224 -9.20 10.94 -9.70
CA ILE A 224 -9.60 9.64 -10.22
C ILE A 224 -10.54 8.90 -9.24
N PRO A 225 -11.37 7.95 -9.71
CA PRO A 225 -12.25 7.17 -8.85
C PRO A 225 -11.50 6.36 -7.79
N ILE A 226 -12.04 6.33 -6.57
CA ILE A 226 -11.47 5.59 -5.43
C ILE A 226 -12.51 4.63 -4.86
N LEU A 227 -12.15 3.35 -4.72
CA LEU A 227 -12.87 2.39 -3.89
C LEU A 227 -12.13 2.18 -2.56
N MET A 228 -12.73 2.60 -1.45
CA MET A 228 -12.24 2.27 -0.11
C MET A 228 -12.99 1.07 0.48
N ILE A 229 -12.26 0.07 0.99
CA ILE A 229 -12.85 -1.06 1.71
C ILE A 229 -12.15 -1.21 3.06
N HIS A 230 -12.94 -1.33 4.12
CA HIS A 230 -12.42 -1.42 5.48
C HIS A 230 -13.18 -2.45 6.32
N GLY A 231 -12.46 -3.18 7.17
CA GLY A 231 -13.05 -4.11 8.13
C GLY A 231 -13.43 -3.38 9.43
N LYS A 232 -14.68 -3.50 9.88
CA LYS A 232 -15.15 -2.81 11.10
C LYS A 232 -14.43 -3.25 12.38
N LYS A 233 -13.92 -4.48 12.41
CA LYS A 233 -13.19 -5.05 13.55
C LYS A 233 -11.68 -4.82 13.47
N ASP A 234 -11.22 -3.98 12.55
CA ASP A 234 -9.82 -3.62 12.40
C ASP A 234 -9.32 -2.91 13.67
N LYS A 235 -8.35 -3.55 14.35
CA LYS A 235 -7.69 -3.01 15.55
C LYS A 235 -6.41 -2.24 15.22
N SER A 236 -5.93 -2.40 13.99
CA SER A 236 -4.69 -1.78 13.49
C SER A 236 -4.97 -0.42 12.89
N VAL A 237 -6.12 -0.24 12.22
CA VAL A 237 -6.64 1.03 11.68
C VAL A 237 -8.08 1.18 12.18
N SER A 238 -8.42 2.34 12.74
CA SER A 238 -9.75 2.51 13.34
C SER A 238 -10.81 2.90 12.34
N GLU A 239 -12.08 2.59 12.66
CA GLU A 239 -13.24 3.08 11.91
C GLU A 239 -13.27 4.62 11.79
N ASN A 240 -12.75 5.35 12.79
CA ASN A 240 -12.62 6.80 12.70
C ASN A 240 -11.67 7.23 11.57
N ASP A 241 -10.56 6.51 11.35
CA ASP A 241 -9.66 6.82 10.24
C ASP A 241 -10.39 6.66 8.90
N PHE A 242 -11.19 5.58 8.78
CA PHE A 242 -12.00 5.34 7.60
C PHE A 242 -13.06 6.44 7.38
N ASN A 243 -13.77 6.84 8.43
CA ASN A 243 -14.80 7.89 8.35
C ASN A 243 -14.20 9.26 8.00
N ASP A 244 -13.05 9.62 8.60
CA ASP A 244 -12.32 10.86 8.31
C ASP A 244 -11.89 10.94 6.83
N LEU A 245 -11.43 9.83 6.27
CA LEU A 245 -11.05 9.73 4.85
C LEU A 245 -12.27 9.73 3.92
N LYS A 246 -13.33 9.01 4.28
CA LYS A 246 -14.57 8.90 3.49
C LYS A 246 -15.21 10.27 3.24
N MET A 247 -15.16 11.19 4.20
CA MET A 247 -15.72 12.53 4.06
C MET A 247 -15.03 13.39 2.98
N GLN A 248 -13.85 12.98 2.52
CA GLN A 248 -13.03 13.73 1.57
C GLN A 248 -13.04 13.11 0.16
N LEU A 249 -13.75 12.00 -0.03
CA LEU A 249 -13.81 11.33 -1.32
C LEU A 249 -14.52 12.19 -2.38
N ASN A 250 -14.06 12.06 -3.63
CA ASN A 250 -14.73 12.68 -4.77
C ASN A 250 -16.05 11.95 -5.12
N GLU A 251 -16.85 12.53 -6.01
CA GLU A 251 -18.19 12.03 -6.34
C GLU A 251 -18.20 10.66 -7.04
N ASP A 252 -17.12 10.33 -7.76
CA ASP A 252 -16.94 9.04 -8.45
C ASP A 252 -16.40 7.94 -7.53
N SER A 253 -16.20 8.25 -6.25
CA SER A 253 -15.60 7.34 -5.27
C SER A 253 -16.64 6.66 -4.39
N LYS A 254 -16.33 5.43 -3.96
CA LYS A 254 -17.17 4.60 -3.10
C LYS A 254 -16.39 4.16 -1.86
N ALA A 255 -17.08 4.08 -0.72
CA ALA A 255 -16.51 3.62 0.53
C ALA A 255 -17.39 2.56 1.20
N ILE A 256 -16.79 1.44 1.59
CA ILE A 256 -17.50 0.25 2.06
C ILE A 256 -16.89 -0.25 3.37
N ILE A 257 -17.76 -0.51 4.35
CA ILE A 257 -17.39 -1.19 5.59
C ILE A 257 -17.87 -2.64 5.53
N LEU A 258 -16.99 -3.56 5.89
CA LEU A 258 -17.30 -4.97 6.10
C LEU A 258 -17.44 -5.23 7.61
N GLU A 259 -18.68 -5.49 8.04
CA GLU A 259 -19.09 -5.51 9.46
C GLU A 259 -18.35 -6.55 10.33
N HIS A 260 -17.81 -7.61 9.73
CA HIS A 260 -17.23 -8.73 10.46
C HIS A 260 -15.73 -8.92 10.22
N GLU A 261 -15.14 -8.11 9.37
CA GLU A 261 -13.75 -8.24 8.96
C GLU A 261 -12.79 -7.40 9.81
N ASP A 262 -11.57 -7.88 9.95
CA ASP A 262 -10.45 -7.18 10.58
C ASP A 262 -9.44 -6.67 9.54
N HIS A 263 -8.26 -6.26 10.01
CA HIS A 263 -7.20 -5.68 9.17
C HIS A 263 -6.72 -6.60 8.04
N VAL A 264 -6.83 -7.91 8.21
CA VAL A 264 -6.29 -8.92 7.30
C VAL A 264 -7.40 -9.70 6.62
N SER A 265 -8.48 -10.03 7.33
CA SER A 265 -9.55 -10.85 6.78
C SER A 265 -10.33 -10.17 5.65
N VAL A 266 -10.22 -8.83 5.52
CA VAL A 266 -10.68 -8.08 4.32
C VAL A 266 -10.06 -8.61 3.01
N LEU A 267 -8.86 -9.21 3.08
CA LEU A 267 -8.15 -9.78 1.93
C LEU A 267 -8.63 -11.19 1.56
N ASP A 268 -9.57 -11.75 2.31
CA ASP A 268 -10.17 -13.08 2.09
C ASP A 268 -11.68 -12.98 2.28
N ASN A 269 -12.30 -12.08 1.51
CA ASN A 269 -13.73 -11.80 1.60
C ASN A 269 -14.38 -11.67 0.22
N ASN A 270 -15.41 -12.50 -0.02
CA ASN A 270 -16.13 -12.51 -1.30
C ASN A 270 -16.84 -11.19 -1.59
N LYS A 271 -17.39 -10.52 -0.57
CA LYS A 271 -18.03 -9.21 -0.76
C LYS A 271 -17.00 -8.17 -1.16
N ALA A 272 -15.80 -8.17 -0.56
CA ALA A 272 -14.72 -7.28 -0.99
C ALA A 272 -14.38 -7.50 -2.47
N SER A 273 -14.25 -8.76 -2.89
CA SER A 273 -14.01 -9.12 -4.30
C SER A 273 -15.14 -8.63 -5.21
N SER A 274 -16.40 -8.87 -4.84
CA SER A 274 -17.57 -8.43 -5.61
C SER A 274 -17.64 -6.91 -5.76
N GLU A 275 -17.33 -6.15 -4.71
CA GLU A 275 -17.34 -4.69 -4.76
C GLU A 275 -16.22 -4.14 -5.64
N ILE A 276 -15.06 -4.81 -5.69
CA ILE A 276 -13.99 -4.50 -6.65
C ILE A 276 -14.47 -4.77 -8.07
N SER A 277 -15.09 -5.92 -8.34
CA SER A 277 -15.65 -6.25 -9.66
C SER A 277 -16.70 -5.22 -10.12
N ILE A 278 -17.58 -4.79 -9.21
CA ILE A 278 -18.57 -3.74 -9.51
C ILE A 278 -17.88 -2.43 -9.84
N PHE A 279 -16.90 -2.02 -9.04
CA PHE A 279 -16.14 -0.80 -9.29
C PHE A 279 -15.45 -0.79 -10.65
N ILE A 280 -14.82 -1.90 -11.05
CA ILE A 280 -14.19 -2.04 -12.37
C ILE A 280 -15.24 -1.84 -13.48
N LYS A 281 -16.38 -2.54 -13.37
CA LYS A 281 -17.46 -2.47 -14.36
C LYS A 281 -18.06 -1.08 -14.49
N ASP A 282 -18.39 -0.46 -13.37
CA ASP A 282 -19.06 0.85 -13.34
C ASP A 282 -18.16 1.95 -13.91
N GLN A 283 -16.86 1.91 -13.61
CA GLN A 283 -15.93 3.01 -13.90
C GLN A 283 -15.09 2.82 -15.17
N PHE A 284 -14.86 1.57 -15.62
CA PHE A 284 -13.88 1.28 -16.68
C PHE A 284 -14.40 0.38 -17.81
N GLU A 285 -15.59 -0.20 -17.69
CA GLU A 285 -16.19 -1.03 -18.76
C GLU A 285 -17.53 -0.46 -19.31
N SER A 286 -18.06 0.59 -18.68
CA SER A 286 -19.41 1.11 -18.92
C SER A 286 -19.58 1.88 -20.25
N GLU A 287 -18.51 2.12 -21.03
CA GLU A 287 -18.61 2.75 -22.35
C GLU A 287 -19.21 1.85 -23.45
N PHE A 288 -19.44 0.54 -23.20
CA PHE A 288 -20.02 -0.34 -24.22
C PHE A 288 -21.56 -0.25 -24.37
N ILE A 289 -22.27 0.46 -23.48
CA ILE A 289 -23.75 0.45 -23.47
C ILE A 289 -24.37 1.67 -24.18
N PHE A 290 -23.64 2.77 -24.40
CA PHE A 290 -24.14 3.92 -25.15
C PHE A 290 -23.49 4.04 -26.53
N ASN A 291 -23.85 3.12 -27.44
CA ASN A 291 -23.70 3.36 -28.87
C ASN A 291 -25.03 3.88 -29.46
N PRO A 292 -25.21 5.22 -29.62
CA PRO A 292 -26.40 5.78 -30.24
C PRO A 292 -26.58 5.38 -31.73
N ALA A 293 -25.61 4.68 -32.34
CA ALA A 293 -25.73 4.18 -33.71
C ALA A 293 -26.74 3.02 -33.87
N PHE A 294 -27.22 2.41 -32.78
CA PHE A 294 -28.23 1.34 -32.84
C PHE A 294 -29.70 1.82 -32.81
N LEU A 295 -29.95 3.12 -32.58
CA LEU A 295 -31.31 3.69 -32.54
C LEU A 295 -31.77 4.34 -33.86
N LYS A 296 -31.06 4.13 -34.98
CA LYS A 296 -31.45 4.67 -36.29
C LYS A 296 -31.90 3.64 -37.32
N LYS A 297 -32.34 2.45 -36.88
CA LYS A 297 -32.91 1.43 -37.77
C LYS A 297 -34.18 0.78 -37.21
N VAL A 298 -35.06 1.57 -36.60
CA VAL A 298 -36.50 1.28 -36.57
C VAL A 298 -37.21 2.63 -36.56
N ASP A 299 -37.51 3.10 -37.77
CA ASP A 299 -38.72 3.85 -38.16
C ASP A 299 -38.55 4.35 -39.61
#